data_AF-A0A699TJ56-F1
#
_entry.id   AF-A0A699TJ56-F1
#
_cell.length_a   1.000
_cell.length_b   1.000
_cell.length_c   1.000
_cell.angle_alpha   90.00
_cell.angle_beta   90.00
_cell.angle_gamma   90.00
#
_symmetry.space_group_name_H-M   'P 1'
#
loop_
_entity.id
_entity.type
_entity.pdbx_description
1 polymer ?
#
loop_
_entity_poly.entity_id
_entity_poly.type
_entity_poly.pdbx_seq_one_letter_code
_entity_poly.pdbx_strand_id
1 'polypeptide(L)'
;MDFVTKLPKSSQGYDTIWVIVDRLTKSAIFTPIRETDPMDKLARICLKERSLQNVLGTRMDMSTAYHPETNGQSERTIQTLEDMLRACAIDFRKGWVNHLPLVEFSYNNSYHASIKAAP
;
A
#
# COMPACT_ATOMS: atom_id res chain seq x y z
N MET A 1 4.39 3.91 5.66
CA MET A 1 4.51 3.16 4.39
C MET A 1 5.19 1.86 4.70
N ASP A 2 4.87 0.78 3.99
CA ASP A 2 5.46 -0.54 4.21
C ASP A 2 5.63 -1.33 2.90
N PHE A 3 6.35 -2.43 2.95
CA PHE A 3 6.61 -3.30 1.80
C PHE A 3 6.18 -4.75 2.09
N VAL A 4 5.21 -5.24 1.32
CA VAL A 4 4.88 -6.67 1.30
C VAL A 4 5.79 -7.36 0.27
N THR A 5 6.90 -7.90 0.74
CA THR A 5 7.94 -8.55 -0.08
C THR A 5 7.74 -10.06 -0.21
N LYS A 6 8.56 -10.71 -1.05
CA LYS A 6 8.63 -12.17 -1.22
C LYS A 6 7.30 -12.79 -1.69
N LEU A 7 6.54 -12.06 -2.49
CA LEU A 7 5.30 -12.57 -3.08
C LEU A 7 5.59 -13.50 -4.26
N PRO A 8 4.66 -14.40 -4.63
CA PRO A 8 4.75 -15.13 -5.89
C PRO A 8 4.90 -14.16 -7.06
N LYS A 9 5.87 -14.39 -7.96
CA LYS A 9 6.07 -13.52 -9.12
C LYS A 9 4.80 -13.45 -9.97
N SER A 10 4.31 -12.24 -10.20
CA SER A 10 3.20 -11.99 -11.11
C SER A 10 3.60 -12.31 -12.57
N SER A 11 2.61 -12.39 -13.47
CA SER A 11 2.83 -12.51 -14.91
C SER A 11 3.65 -11.34 -15.47
N GLN A 12 3.57 -10.17 -14.84
CA GLN A 12 4.32 -8.96 -15.18
C GLN A 12 5.69 -8.89 -14.47
N GLY A 13 6.03 -9.90 -13.66
CA GLY A 13 7.31 -10.02 -12.98
C GLY A 13 7.46 -9.18 -11.70
N TYR A 14 6.35 -8.72 -11.12
CA TYR A 14 6.34 -8.05 -9.81
C TYR A 14 6.36 -9.09 -8.68
N ASP A 15 7.08 -8.80 -7.61
CA ASP A 15 7.27 -9.68 -6.45
C ASP A 15 7.07 -8.96 -5.09
N THR A 16 6.78 -7.66 -5.14
CA THR A 16 6.62 -6.82 -3.97
C THR A 16 5.45 -5.84 -4.16
N ILE A 17 4.71 -5.56 -3.09
CA ILE A 17 3.70 -4.49 -3.06
C ILE A 17 4.20 -3.39 -2.13
N TRP A 18 4.30 -2.17 -2.65
CA TRP A 18 4.51 -0.99 -1.83
C TRP A 18 3.17 -0.49 -1.31
N VAL A 19 3.03 -0.47 0.01
CA VAL A 19 1.82 -0.08 0.74
C VAL A 19 2.01 1.32 1.32
N ILE A 20 1.11 2.22 0.93
CA ILE A 20 1.06 3.58 1.43
C ILE A 20 -0.29 3.75 2.07
N VAL A 21 -0.34 4.14 3.35
CA VAL A 21 -1.58 4.41 4.08
C VAL A 21 -1.52 5.81 4.66
N ASP A 22 -2.51 6.63 4.36
CA ASP A 22 -2.70 7.91 5.02
C ASP A 22 -3.21 7.71 6.44
N ARG A 23 -2.56 8.35 7.42
CA ARG A 23 -2.89 8.12 8.83
C ARG A 23 -4.19 8.80 9.25
N LEU A 24 -4.58 9.89 8.58
CA LEU A 24 -5.73 10.73 8.91
C LEU A 24 -7.01 10.20 8.26
N THR A 25 -7.01 10.04 6.94
CA THR A 25 -8.15 9.54 6.15
C THR A 25 -8.26 8.03 6.17
N LYS A 26 -7.19 7.32 6.57
CA LYS A 26 -7.06 5.86 6.49
C LYS A 26 -7.04 5.30 5.07
N SER A 27 -7.04 6.14 4.03
CA SER A 27 -6.96 5.69 2.64
C SER A 27 -5.63 4.99 2.36
N ALA A 28 -5.63 3.95 1.53
CA ALA A 28 -4.45 3.23 1.12
C ALA A 28 -4.26 3.27 -0.40
N ILE A 29 -3.00 3.18 -0.81
CA ILE A 29 -2.56 2.99 -2.19
C ILE A 29 -1.61 1.80 -2.24
N PHE A 30 -1.82 0.90 -3.20
CA PHE A 30 -1.01 -0.29 -3.41
C PHE A 30 -0.32 -0.25 -4.76
N THR A 31 1.01 -0.15 -4.75
CA THR A 31 1.79 -0.11 -5.99
C THR A 31 2.60 -1.40 -6.16
N PRO A 32 2.41 -2.16 -7.24
CA PRO A 32 3.24 -3.32 -7.53
C PRO A 32 4.63 -2.86 -7.97
N ILE A 33 5.67 -3.38 -7.31
CA ILE A 33 7.07 -3.09 -7.62
C ILE A 33 7.87 -4.40 -7.71
N ARG A 34 9.08 -4.28 -8.25
CA ARG A 34 10.08 -5.35 -8.16
C ARG A 34 11.07 -4.97 -7.08
N GLU A 35 11.51 -5.93 -6.28
CA GLU A 35 12.58 -5.69 -5.30
C GLU A 35 13.88 -5.20 -5.97
N THR A 36 14.07 -5.55 -7.23
CA THR A 36 15.21 -5.12 -8.07
C THR A 36 14.97 -3.80 -8.81
N ASP A 37 13.84 -3.12 -8.62
CA ASP A 37 13.59 -1.84 -9.28
C ASP A 37 14.59 -0.78 -8.78
N PRO A 38 15.20 0.01 -9.69
CA PRO A 38 16.15 1.04 -9.31
C PRO A 38 15.44 2.16 -8.52
N MET A 39 16.18 2.80 -7.61
CA MET A 39 15.64 3.85 -6.74
C MET A 39 14.99 4.99 -7.55
N ASP A 40 15.52 5.35 -8.72
CA ASP A 40 14.93 6.37 -9.59
C ASP A 40 13.52 6.01 -10.05
N LYS A 41 13.22 4.73 -10.27
CA LYS A 41 11.88 4.26 -10.61
C LYS A 41 10.95 4.39 -9.42
N LEU A 42 11.41 4.02 -8.23
CA LEU A 42 10.64 4.16 -6.99
C LEU A 42 10.35 5.64 -6.68
N ALA A 43 11.34 6.52 -6.84
CA ALA A 43 11.18 7.95 -6.66
C ALA A 43 10.14 8.54 -7.62
N ARG A 44 10.15 8.13 -8.90
CA ARG A 44 9.15 8.54 -9.88
C ARG A 44 7.73 8.10 -9.53
N ILE A 45 7.57 6.86 -9.06
CA ILE A 45 6.30 6.35 -8.55
C ILE A 45 5.84 7.21 -7.36
N CYS A 46 6.72 7.43 -6.39
CA CYS A 46 6.42 8.22 -5.20
C CYS A 46 6.00 9.66 -5.52
N LEU A 47 6.68 10.32 -6.47
CA LEU A 47 6.34 11.66 -6.93
C LEU A 47 4.99 11.71 -7.64
N LYS A 48 4.67 10.69 -8.45
CA LYS A 48 3.37 10.57 -9.10
C LYS A 48 2.24 10.42 -8.08
N GLU A 49 2.42 9.56 -7.08
CA GLU A 49 1.43 9.36 -6.02
C GLU A 49 1.27 10.61 -5.15
N ARG A 50 2.38 11.29 -4.78
CA ARG A 50 2.32 12.57 -4.06
C ARG A 50 1.57 13.64 -4.87
N SER A 51 1.81 13.71 -6.18
CA SER A 51 1.09 14.61 -7.09
C SER A 51 -0.41 14.32 -7.06
N LEU A 52 -0.81 13.05 -7.11
CA LEU A 52 -2.21 12.65 -7.06
C LEU A 52 -2.86 13.02 -5.73
N GLN A 53 -2.18 12.76 -4.61
CA GLN A 53 -2.66 13.10 -3.27
C GLN A 53 -2.80 14.61 -3.04
N ASN A 54 -1.84 15.41 -3.52
CA ASN A 54 -1.93 16.87 -3.45
C ASN A 54 -3.15 17.40 -4.21
N VAL A 55 -3.48 16.82 -5.37
CA VAL A 55 -4.69 17.19 -6.14
C VAL A 55 -5.97 16.82 -5.39
N LEU A 56 -5.94 15.72 -4.63
CA LEU A 56 -7.05 15.28 -3.77
C LEU A 56 -7.13 16.05 -2.44
N GLY A 57 -6.26 17.04 -2.21
CA GLY A 57 -6.25 17.88 -1.01
C GLY A 57 -5.65 17.21 0.23
N THR A 58 -5.01 16.06 0.09
CA THR A 58 -4.35 15.34 1.19
C THR A 58 -2.85 15.66 1.23
N ARG A 59 -2.32 15.96 2.42
CA ARG A 59 -0.90 16.28 2.63
C ARG A 59 -0.16 15.02 3.07
N MET A 60 0.67 14.49 2.19
CA MET A 60 1.44 13.28 2.48
C MET A 60 2.74 13.62 3.23
N ASP A 61 2.73 13.50 4.56
CA ASP A 61 3.97 13.59 5.34
C ASP A 61 4.67 12.21 5.31
N MET A 62 5.82 12.13 4.62
CA MET A 62 6.59 10.89 4.52
C MET A 62 7.33 10.61 5.83
N SER A 63 6.92 9.57 6.54
CA SER A 63 7.72 9.02 7.64
C SER A 63 9.05 8.48 7.10
N THR A 64 10.16 8.79 7.74
CA THR A 64 11.49 8.29 7.38
C THR A 64 11.60 6.80 7.69
N ALA A 65 12.21 6.03 6.78
CA ALA A 65 12.33 4.57 6.83
C ALA A 65 13.06 3.99 8.08
N TYR A 66 13.61 4.84 8.95
CA TYR A 66 14.39 4.45 10.11
C TYR A 66 13.78 4.89 11.46
N HIS A 67 12.57 5.45 11.45
CA HIS A 67 11.86 5.77 12.68
C HIS A 67 10.49 5.06 12.67
N PRO A 68 10.35 3.88 13.28
CA PRO A 68 9.05 3.34 13.57
C PRO A 68 8.38 4.31 14.56
N GLU A 69 7.53 5.20 14.06
CA GLU A 69 6.64 5.97 14.92
C GLU A 69 5.64 4.99 15.52
N THR A 70 5.90 4.64 16.78
CA THR A 70 5.20 3.64 17.58
C THR A 70 3.79 4.13 17.89
N ASN A 71 2.84 3.86 16.99
CA ASN A 71 1.43 3.81 17.33
C ASN A 71 0.92 2.39 17.05
N GLY A 72 0.77 1.59 18.10
CA GLY A 72 0.40 0.17 17.99
C GLY A 72 -0.96 -0.08 17.28
N GLN A 73 -1.82 0.94 17.19
CA GLN A 73 -3.06 0.88 16.39
C GLN A 73 -2.80 0.92 14.87
N SER A 74 -1.87 1.76 14.40
CA SER A 74 -1.48 1.74 12.99
C SER A 74 -0.70 0.48 12.65
N GLU A 75 0.13 -0.02 13.56
CA GLU A 75 0.90 -1.26 13.38
C GLU A 75 -0.02 -2.48 13.22
N ARG A 76 -1.06 -2.61 14.06
CA ARG A 76 -2.04 -3.71 13.94
C ARG A 76 -2.87 -3.63 12.66
N THR A 77 -3.22 -2.42 12.23
CA THR A 77 -3.98 -2.22 10.98
C THR A 77 -3.11 -2.55 9.76
N ILE A 78 -1.84 -2.11 9.77
CA ILE A 78 -0.87 -2.42 8.71
C ILE A 78 -0.65 -3.92 8.63
N GLN A 79 -0.41 -4.62 9.75
CA GLN A 79 -0.20 -6.07 9.74
C GLN A 79 -1.39 -6.83 9.15
N THR A 80 -2.62 -6.45 9.53
CA THR A 80 -3.84 -7.08 9.00
C THR A 80 -3.93 -6.87 7.48
N LEU A 81 -3.58 -5.68 7.01
CA LEU A 81 -3.55 -5.34 5.59
C LEU A 81 -2.48 -6.12 4.84
N GLU A 82 -1.29 -6.29 5.40
CA GLU A 82 -0.22 -7.10 4.82
C GLU A 82 -0.61 -8.58 4.71
N ASP A 83 -1.20 -9.14 5.77
CA ASP A 83 -1.63 -10.54 5.78
C ASP A 83 -2.73 -10.78 4.73
N MET A 84 -3.66 -9.84 4.59
CA MET A 84 -4.67 -9.87 3.54
C MET A 84 -4.05 -9.82 2.15
N LEU A 85 -3.10 -8.90 1.91
CA LEU A 85 -2.41 -8.76 0.63
C LEU A 85 -1.61 -10.03 0.28
N ARG A 86 -0.96 -10.66 1.26
CA ARG A 86 -0.26 -11.94 1.07
C ARG A 86 -1.24 -13.05 0.70
N ALA A 87 -2.38 -13.15 1.39
CA ALA A 87 -3.41 -14.14 1.06
C ALA A 87 -3.92 -13.95 -0.37
N CYS A 88 -4.27 -12.71 -0.76
CA CYS A 88 -4.66 -12.38 -2.13
C CYS A 88 -3.58 -12.77 -3.15
N ALA A 89 -2.31 -12.48 -2.86
CA ALA A 89 -1.21 -12.82 -3.76
C ALA A 89 -1.04 -14.34 -3.95
N ILE A 90 -1.30 -15.12 -2.90
CA ILE A 90 -1.27 -16.59 -2.94
C ILE A 90 -2.45 -17.13 -3.75
N ASP A 91 -3.66 -16.64 -3.51
CA ASP A 91 -4.88 -17.12 -4.16
C ASP A 91 -4.91 -16.78 -5.65
N PHE A 92 -4.58 -15.53 -6.00
CA PHE A 92 -4.56 -15.07 -7.39
C PHE A 92 -3.29 -15.45 -8.14
N ARG A 93 -2.27 -15.98 -7.44
CA ARG A 93 -0.96 -16.41 -7.99
C ARG A 93 -0.41 -15.37 -8.97
N LYS A 94 -0.05 -15.77 -10.20
CA LYS A 94 0.53 -14.88 -11.21
C LYS A 94 -0.39 -13.70 -11.60
N GLY A 95 -1.68 -13.74 -11.26
CA GLY A 95 -2.66 -12.71 -11.58
C GLY A 95 -2.93 -11.67 -10.49
N TRP A 96 -2.24 -11.71 -9.35
CA TRP A 96 -2.56 -10.84 -8.20
C TRP A 96 -2.49 -9.35 -8.52
N VAL A 97 -1.60 -8.94 -9.43
CA VAL A 97 -1.46 -7.51 -9.83
C VAL A 97 -2.75 -6.98 -10.47
N ASN A 98 -3.45 -7.81 -11.24
CA ASN A 98 -4.70 -7.40 -11.88
C ASN A 98 -5.85 -7.21 -10.89
N HIS A 99 -5.72 -7.77 -9.67
CA HIS A 99 -6.72 -7.70 -8.62
C HIS A 99 -6.39 -6.62 -7.59
N LEU A 100 -5.17 -6.09 -7.61
CA LEU A 100 -4.71 -5.08 -6.67
C LEU A 100 -5.61 -3.83 -6.64
N PRO A 101 -6.11 -3.30 -7.78
CA PRO A 101 -7.08 -2.19 -7.75
C PRO A 101 -8.39 -2.54 -7.04
N LEU A 102 -8.85 -3.80 -7.13
CA LEU A 102 -10.06 -4.25 -6.42
C LEU A 102 -9.81 -4.34 -4.91
N VAL A 103 -8.63 -4.80 -4.50
CA VAL A 103 -8.24 -4.86 -3.07
C VAL A 103 -8.13 -3.44 -2.50
N GLU A 104 -7.51 -2.52 -3.23
CA GLU A 104 -7.41 -1.10 -2.86
C GLU A 104 -8.81 -0.47 -2.73
N PHE A 105 -9.67 -0.66 -3.73
CA PHE A 105 -11.04 -0.18 -3.70
C PHE A 105 -11.82 -0.75 -2.50
N SER A 106 -11.69 -2.06 -2.24
CA SER A 106 -12.38 -2.72 -1.13
C SER A 106 -11.94 -2.16 0.23
N TYR A 107 -10.63 -1.94 0.41
CA TYR A 107 -10.10 -1.33 1.62
C TYR A 107 -10.57 0.13 1.77
N ASN A 108 -10.45 0.95 0.72
CA ASN A 108 -10.85 2.36 0.75
C ASN A 108 -12.35 2.58 0.88
N ASN A 109 -13.19 1.57 0.63
CA ASN A 109 -14.64 1.63 0.86
C ASN A 109 -15.08 0.89 2.13
N SER A 110 -14.15 0.30 2.88
CA SER A 110 -14.47 -0.40 4.12
C SER A 110 -14.67 0.58 5.27
N TYR A 111 -15.53 0.24 6.23
CA TYR A 111 -15.73 1.07 7.41
C TYR A 111 -14.56 0.96 8.37
N HIS A 112 -13.94 2.09 8.68
CA HIS A 112 -12.87 2.17 9.67
C HIS A 112 -13.39 2.77 10.98
N ALA A 113 -13.45 1.96 12.05
CA ALA A 113 -13.94 2.40 13.36
C ALA A 113 -13.20 3.64 13.90
N SER A 114 -11.93 3.81 13.56
CA SER A 114 -11.12 4.96 14.00
C SER A 114 -11.56 6.31 13.40
N ILE A 115 -12.13 6.31 12.20
CA ILE A 115 -12.65 7.53 11.54
C ILE A 115 -14.19 7.55 11.49
N LYS A 116 -14.84 6.47 11.93
CA LYS A 116 -16.29 6.27 11.90
C LYS A 116 -16.92 6.45 10.51
N ALA A 117 -16.14 6.17 9.47
CA ALA A 117 -16.52 6.31 8.08
C ALA A 117 -15.69 5.35 7.22
N ALA A 118 -16.03 5.27 5.93
CA ALA A 118 -15.08 4.82 4.93
C ALA A 118 -14.12 5.97 4.59
N PRO A 119 -12.85 5.67 4.27
CA PRO A 119 -11.86 6.63 3.80
C PRO A 119 -12.27 7.51 2.62
#